data_AF-A0A1G7ZI19-F1
#
_entry.id   AF-A0A1G7ZI19-F1
#
_cell.length_a   1.000
_cell.length_b   1.000
_cell.length_c   1.000
_cell.angle_alpha   90.00
_cell.angle_beta   90.00
_cell.angle_gamma   90.00
#
_symmetry.space_group_name_H-M   'P 1'
#
loop_
_entity.id
_entity.type
_entity.pdbx_description
1 polymer ?
#
loop_
_entity_poly.entity_id
_entity_poly.type
_entity_poly.pdbx_seq_one_letter_code
_entity_poly.pdbx_strand_id
1 'polypeptide(L)'
;MSVNLKTTWLQCALVALLMLIGHSAAAEVYTYIDAEGNRVFTDQPRRNAKKVDVAPSNQIKAAPKKPSQASSAKTRPGPLFRYQLLRILAPEPDSTIRDIQGNLIVTVTNDPELQPGHTYRLLLDSKMYGEATRSPVFPLTNIDRGTHQLSVEIVDEFGRVAERTPNQPFHMMRISLAQKRLAQPCKTDDYGVRPECPIKDKPPEEKSSFLPFL
;
A
#
# COMPACT_ATOMS: atom_id res chain seq x y z
N MET A 1 -21.25 -53.73 33.47
CA MET A 1 -21.13 -53.42 34.91
C MET A 1 -21.93 -52.16 35.18
N SER A 2 -23.16 -52.31 35.70
CA SER A 2 -24.04 -51.18 36.04
C SER A 2 -23.55 -50.57 37.36
N VAL A 3 -22.91 -49.40 37.30
CA VAL A 3 -22.50 -48.68 38.49
C VAL A 3 -23.77 -48.07 39.11
N ASN A 4 -24.14 -48.57 40.29
CA ASN A 4 -25.36 -48.18 40.99
C ASN A 4 -25.36 -46.67 41.26
N LEU A 5 -26.33 -45.95 40.68
CA LEU A 5 -26.47 -44.50 40.81
C LEU A 5 -26.56 -44.03 42.28
N LYS A 6 -26.98 -44.91 43.20
CA LYS A 6 -27.07 -44.62 44.63
C LYS A 6 -25.70 -44.52 45.33
N THR A 7 -24.70 -45.31 44.93
CA THR A 7 -23.37 -45.28 45.56
C THR A 7 -22.54 -44.08 45.12
N THR A 8 -22.72 -43.61 43.88
CA THR A 8 -22.10 -42.37 43.38
C THR A 8 -22.62 -41.14 44.13
N TRP A 9 -23.91 -41.09 44.48
CA TRP A 9 -24.47 -39.96 45.24
C TRP A 9 -23.99 -39.92 46.68
N LEU A 10 -23.85 -41.09 47.33
CA LEU A 10 -23.25 -41.18 48.67
C LEU A 10 -21.76 -40.80 48.68
N GLN A 11 -20.98 -41.19 47.66
CA GLN A 11 -19.58 -40.79 47.54
C GLN A 11 -19.44 -39.28 47.29
N CYS A 12 -20.28 -38.68 46.45
CA CYS A 12 -20.28 -37.24 46.24
C CYS A 12 -20.65 -36.47 47.51
N ALA A 13 -21.63 -36.94 48.29
CA ALA A 13 -22.00 -36.33 49.56
C ALA A 13 -20.88 -36.42 50.62
N LEU A 14 -20.17 -37.55 50.68
CA LEU A 14 -19.04 -37.74 51.58
C LEU A 14 -17.87 -36.82 51.21
N VAL A 15 -17.56 -36.67 49.92
CA VAL A 15 -16.49 -35.76 49.44
C VAL A 15 -16.86 -34.29 49.68
N ALA A 16 -18.12 -33.93 49.49
CA ALA A 16 -18.62 -32.58 49.81
C ALA A 16 -18.52 -32.29 51.33
N LEU A 17 -18.85 -33.26 52.18
CA LEU A 17 -18.71 -33.13 53.63
C LEU A 17 -17.24 -33.00 54.06
N LEU A 18 -16.32 -33.74 53.42
CA LEU A 18 -14.89 -33.69 53.72
C LEU A 18 -14.26 -32.32 53.36
N MET A 19 -14.77 -31.67 52.31
CA MET A 19 -14.31 -30.34 51.90
C MET A 19 -14.73 -29.21 52.85
N LEU A 20 -15.75 -29.40 53.70
CA LEU A 20 -16.18 -28.38 54.67
C LEU A 20 -15.26 -28.30 55.91
N ILE A 21 -14.38 -29.28 56.16
CA ILE A 21 -13.60 -29.37 57.41
C ILE A 21 -12.22 -28.67 57.29
N GLY A 22 -11.87 -28.15 56.11
CA GLY A 22 -10.63 -27.41 55.89
C GLY A 22 -10.66 -26.00 56.47
N HIS A 23 -10.63 -25.85 57.79
CA HIS A 23 -10.40 -24.56 58.44
C HIS A 23 -8.91 -24.20 58.37
N SER A 24 -8.61 -23.06 57.75
CA SER A 24 -7.28 -22.45 57.71
C SER A 24 -6.84 -22.08 59.13
N ALA A 25 -5.80 -22.72 59.65
CA ALA A 25 -5.13 -22.28 60.86
C ALA A 25 -4.41 -20.95 60.59
N ALA A 26 -4.92 -19.86 61.15
CA ALA A 26 -4.23 -18.57 61.13
C ALA A 26 -3.10 -18.60 62.17
N ALA A 27 -1.85 -18.48 61.70
CA ALA A 27 -0.68 -18.36 62.59
C ALA A 27 -0.63 -16.94 63.16
N GLU A 28 -0.86 -16.80 64.46
CA GLU A 28 -0.80 -15.52 65.16
C GLU A 28 0.56 -15.37 65.84
N VAL A 29 1.30 -14.31 65.50
CA VAL A 29 2.65 -14.06 66.02
C VAL A 29 2.57 -13.11 67.23
N TYR A 30 3.23 -13.47 68.33
CA TYR A 30 3.21 -12.73 69.59
C TYR A 30 4.60 -12.18 69.92
N THR A 31 4.68 -10.98 70.50
CA THR A 31 5.96 -10.37 70.94
C THR A 31 5.95 -10.04 72.42
N TYR A 32 7.11 -10.22 73.08
CA TYR A 32 7.35 -9.76 74.45
C TYR A 32 8.80 -9.28 74.62
N ILE A 33 9.08 -8.59 75.71
CA ILE A 33 10.43 -8.15 76.09
C ILE A 33 10.92 -9.07 77.20
N ASP A 34 12.10 -9.67 77.02
CA ASP A 34 12.72 -10.53 78.02
C ASP A 34 13.37 -9.73 79.16
N ALA A 35 13.89 -10.43 80.16
CA ALA A 35 14.47 -9.79 81.35
C ALA A 35 15.76 -9.02 81.03
N GLU A 36 16.44 -9.35 79.93
CA GLU A 36 17.61 -8.63 79.43
C GLU A 36 17.26 -7.42 78.54
N GLY A 37 15.98 -7.14 78.32
CA GLY A 37 15.50 -5.97 77.57
C GLY A 37 15.39 -6.18 76.06
N ASN A 38 15.54 -7.41 75.57
CA ASN A 38 15.48 -7.74 74.15
C ASN A 38 14.05 -8.14 73.73
N ARG A 39 13.66 -7.75 72.52
CA ARG A 39 12.33 -8.05 71.96
C ARG A 39 12.37 -9.40 71.24
N VAL A 40 11.62 -10.36 71.76
CA VAL A 40 11.53 -11.73 71.21
C VAL A 40 10.15 -11.94 70.58
N PHE A 41 10.11 -12.65 69.45
CA PHE A 41 8.88 -13.05 68.75
C PHE A 41 8.67 -14.56 68.91
N THR A 42 7.44 -14.97 69.22
CA THR A 42 7.08 -16.38 69.47
C THR A 42 5.69 -16.69 68.92
N ASP A 43 5.51 -17.93 68.45
CA ASP A 43 4.25 -18.44 67.93
C ASP A 43 3.35 -19.06 69.02
N GLN A 44 3.81 -19.07 70.28
CA GLN A 44 3.04 -19.59 71.43
C GLN A 44 2.71 -18.47 72.44
N PRO A 45 1.45 -18.36 72.90
CA PRO A 45 1.04 -17.31 73.83
C PRO A 45 1.64 -17.56 75.24
N ARG A 46 2.41 -16.60 75.74
CA ARG A 46 2.92 -16.55 77.12
C ARG A 46 2.31 -15.37 77.89
N ARG A 47 2.34 -15.42 79.23
CA ARG A 47 1.94 -14.28 80.08
C ARG A 47 2.78 -13.04 79.70
N ASN A 48 2.08 -11.94 79.36
CA ASN A 48 2.60 -10.64 78.92
C ASN A 48 3.04 -10.51 77.44
N ALA A 49 2.62 -11.42 76.56
CA ALA A 49 2.84 -11.26 75.12
C ALA A 49 1.72 -10.42 74.45
N LYS A 50 2.09 -9.42 73.64
CA LYS A 50 1.16 -8.63 72.83
C LYS A 50 1.07 -9.20 71.42
N LYS A 51 -0.15 -9.33 70.90
CA LYS A 51 -0.41 -9.79 69.52
C LYS A 51 0.11 -8.75 68.53
N VAL A 52 0.90 -9.18 67.56
CA VAL A 52 1.45 -8.30 66.51
C VAL A 52 0.65 -8.53 65.23
N ASP A 53 0.02 -7.47 64.74
CA ASP A 53 -0.73 -7.51 63.47
C ASP A 53 0.26 -7.30 62.32
N VAL A 54 0.46 -8.33 61.49
CA VAL A 54 1.44 -8.30 60.41
C VAL A 54 0.77 -7.74 59.16
N ALA A 55 1.18 -6.54 58.74
CA ALA A 55 0.67 -5.92 57.52
C ALA A 55 1.04 -6.75 56.28
N PRO A 56 0.15 -6.83 55.26
CA PRO A 56 0.42 -7.58 54.04
C PRO A 56 1.65 -7.01 53.30
N SER A 57 2.53 -7.91 52.86
CA SER A 57 3.77 -7.55 52.18
C SER A 57 3.51 -6.89 50.82
N ASN A 58 4.27 -5.83 50.51
CA ASN A 58 4.19 -5.09 49.25
C ASN A 58 4.55 -6.00 48.07
N GLN A 59 3.54 -6.45 47.32
CA GLN A 59 3.75 -7.14 46.05
C GLN A 59 3.73 -6.16 44.89
N ILE A 60 4.87 -6.06 44.18
CA ILE A 60 4.98 -5.29 42.95
C ILE A 60 4.39 -6.14 41.82
N LYS A 61 3.24 -5.74 41.27
CA LYS A 61 2.68 -6.39 40.07
C LYS A 61 3.57 -6.07 38.88
N ALA A 62 4.11 -7.10 38.22
CA ALA A 62 4.90 -6.93 37.00
C ALA A 62 4.04 -6.27 35.90
N ALA A 63 4.56 -5.20 35.31
CA ALA A 63 3.91 -4.52 34.19
C ALA A 63 3.82 -5.46 32.97
N PRO A 64 2.73 -5.40 32.18
CA PRO A 64 2.59 -6.23 30.99
C PRO A 64 3.72 -5.91 30.00
N LYS A 65 4.46 -6.95 29.58
CA LYS A 65 5.48 -6.83 28.53
C LYS A 65 4.80 -6.34 27.25
N LYS A 66 5.11 -5.10 26.87
CA LYS A 66 4.76 -4.55 25.55
C LYS A 66 5.37 -5.48 24.49
N PRO A 67 4.61 -5.96 23.49
CA PRO A 67 5.19 -6.74 22.41
C PRO A 67 6.34 -5.94 21.81
N SER A 68 7.53 -6.52 21.78
CA SER A 68 8.65 -5.95 21.05
C SER A 68 8.22 -5.84 19.60
N GLN A 69 7.98 -4.61 19.12
CA GLN A 69 7.94 -4.35 17.70
C GLN A 69 9.32 -4.72 17.19
N ALA A 70 9.44 -5.87 16.54
CA ALA A 70 10.58 -6.16 15.70
C ALA A 70 10.67 -5.00 14.72
N SER A 71 11.61 -4.09 14.96
CA SER A 71 12.00 -3.10 13.98
C SER A 71 12.40 -3.92 12.77
N SER A 72 11.57 -3.91 11.72
CA SER A 72 12.03 -4.35 10.41
C SER A 72 13.18 -3.41 10.09
N ALA A 73 14.40 -3.90 10.31
CA ALA A 73 15.59 -3.20 9.91
C ALA A 73 15.40 -2.94 8.42
N LYS A 74 15.19 -1.67 8.04
CA LYS A 74 15.10 -1.29 6.63
C LYS A 74 16.37 -1.81 5.99
N THR A 75 16.23 -2.80 5.12
CA THR A 75 17.33 -3.38 4.36
C THR A 75 18.05 -2.21 3.70
N ARG A 76 19.33 -2.03 4.05
CA ARG A 76 20.13 -0.97 3.44
C ARG A 76 20.34 -1.35 1.97
N PRO A 77 20.15 -0.42 1.03
CA PRO A 77 20.37 -0.70 -0.38
C PRO A 77 21.80 -1.18 -0.59
N GLY A 78 21.96 -2.33 -1.25
CA GLY A 78 23.26 -2.80 -1.70
C GLY A 78 23.83 -1.93 -2.82
N PRO A 79 24.98 -2.34 -3.39
CA PRO A 79 25.53 -1.75 -4.61
C PRO A 79 24.50 -1.71 -5.74
N LEU A 80 24.52 -0.64 -6.54
CA LEU A 80 23.65 -0.51 -7.72
C LEU A 80 24.10 -1.47 -8.82
N PHE A 81 23.17 -2.28 -9.32
CA PHE A 81 23.40 -3.08 -10.51
C PHE A 81 23.57 -2.17 -11.73
N ARG A 82 24.49 -2.53 -12.63
CA ARG A 82 24.81 -1.77 -13.85
C ARG A 82 24.37 -2.54 -15.08
N TYR A 83 23.61 -1.88 -15.95
CA TYR A 83 23.29 -2.40 -17.27
C TYR A 83 24.37 -1.94 -18.25
N GLN A 84 24.71 -2.78 -19.24
CA GLN A 84 25.64 -2.39 -20.30
C GLN A 84 24.91 -1.61 -21.40
N LEU A 85 23.63 -1.93 -21.62
CA LEU A 85 22.82 -1.31 -22.66
C LEU A 85 21.42 -1.01 -22.12
N LEU A 86 20.93 0.18 -22.49
CA LEU A 86 19.51 0.51 -22.47
C LEU A 86 19.23 1.38 -23.69
N ARG A 87 18.27 0.98 -24.53
CA ARG A 87 17.97 1.68 -25.78
C ARG A 87 16.49 1.60 -26.13
N ILE A 88 15.96 2.70 -26.69
CA ILE A 88 14.64 2.73 -27.31
C ILE A 88 14.76 2.15 -28.73
N LEU A 89 14.03 1.07 -29.00
CA LEU A 89 13.96 0.42 -30.31
C LEU A 89 12.94 1.09 -31.23
N ALA A 90 11.79 1.45 -30.67
CA ALA A 90 10.73 2.14 -31.38
C ALA A 90 10.15 3.23 -30.45
N PRO A 91 9.82 4.43 -30.95
CA PRO A 91 10.05 4.90 -32.32
C PRO A 91 11.56 5.05 -32.64
N GLU A 92 11.91 5.26 -33.90
CA GLU A 92 13.28 5.62 -34.29
C GLU A 92 13.60 7.09 -33.92
N PRO A 93 14.88 7.45 -33.74
CA PRO A 93 15.26 8.84 -33.50
C PRO A 93 14.79 9.76 -34.63
N ASP A 94 14.25 10.93 -34.27
CA ASP A 94 13.74 11.94 -35.19
C ASP A 94 12.60 11.45 -36.12
N SER A 95 11.98 10.33 -35.80
CA SER A 95 10.87 9.81 -36.60
C SER A 95 9.60 10.63 -36.44
N THR A 96 8.83 10.70 -37.53
CA THR A 96 7.53 11.36 -37.56
C THR A 96 6.43 10.33 -37.42
N ILE A 97 5.66 10.45 -36.34
CA ILE A 97 4.49 9.63 -36.06
C ILE A 97 3.26 10.43 -36.47
N ARG A 98 2.32 9.79 -37.16
CA ARG A 98 1.07 10.43 -37.59
C ARG A 98 -0.11 9.65 -37.03
N ASP A 99 -0.74 10.21 -36.01
CA ASP A 99 -1.88 9.61 -35.35
C ASP A 99 -2.87 10.70 -34.93
N ILE A 100 -4.16 10.48 -35.19
CA ILE A 100 -5.20 11.49 -34.94
C ILE A 100 -5.46 11.70 -33.43
N GLN A 101 -5.30 10.64 -32.65
CA GLN A 101 -5.49 10.60 -31.20
C GLN A 101 -4.20 10.85 -30.44
N GLY A 102 -3.06 10.88 -31.12
CA GLY A 102 -1.75 11.02 -30.48
C GLY A 102 -1.30 9.74 -29.79
N ASN A 103 -1.62 8.58 -30.40
CA ASN A 103 -1.19 7.28 -29.89
C ASN A 103 0.22 6.93 -30.39
N LEU A 104 1.04 6.37 -29.52
CA LEU A 104 2.41 5.94 -29.82
C LEU A 104 2.75 4.72 -28.95
N ILE A 105 3.44 3.73 -29.52
CA ILE A 105 4.02 2.62 -28.76
C ILE A 105 5.52 2.83 -28.70
N VAL A 106 6.05 2.87 -27.48
CA VAL A 106 7.50 2.90 -27.23
C VAL A 106 7.96 1.52 -26.82
N THR A 107 8.95 0.99 -27.52
CA THR A 107 9.55 -0.32 -27.24
C THR A 107 11.00 -0.13 -26.86
N VAL A 108 11.43 -0.81 -25.82
CA VAL A 108 12.75 -0.67 -25.20
C VAL A 108 13.47 -2.01 -25.19
N THR A 109 14.79 -1.97 -25.21
CA THR A 109 15.64 -3.14 -24.98
C THR A 109 16.77 -2.78 -24.02
N ASN A 110 17.26 -3.79 -23.30
CA ASN A 110 18.35 -3.66 -22.35
C ASN A 110 19.23 -4.92 -22.36
N ASP A 111 20.47 -4.76 -21.92
CA ASP A 111 21.44 -5.85 -21.72
C ASP A 111 22.21 -5.58 -20.42
N PRO A 112 22.25 -6.51 -19.45
CA PRO A 112 21.64 -7.85 -19.43
C PRO A 112 20.12 -7.77 -19.16
N GLU A 113 19.43 -8.93 -19.13
CA GLU A 113 18.00 -8.99 -18.82
C GLU A 113 17.63 -8.20 -17.56
N LEU A 114 16.40 -7.65 -17.56
CA LEU A 114 15.91 -6.82 -16.46
C LEU A 114 15.95 -7.58 -15.12
N GLN A 115 16.78 -7.09 -14.21
CA GLN A 115 16.96 -7.72 -12.90
C GLN A 115 15.64 -7.83 -12.12
N PRO A 116 15.48 -8.85 -11.27
CA PRO A 116 14.37 -8.93 -10.33
C PRO A 116 14.27 -7.67 -9.47
N GLY A 117 13.06 -7.18 -9.22
CA GLY A 117 12.83 -5.95 -8.43
C GLY A 117 13.07 -4.64 -9.20
N HIS A 118 13.74 -4.67 -10.35
CA HIS A 118 13.90 -3.48 -11.20
C HIS A 118 12.66 -3.25 -12.06
N THR A 119 12.41 -1.99 -12.43
CA THR A 119 11.33 -1.59 -13.32
C THR A 119 11.82 -0.52 -14.30
N TYR A 120 11.17 -0.45 -15.44
CA TYR A 120 11.35 0.63 -16.39
C TYR A 120 10.42 1.80 -16.05
N ARG A 121 10.91 3.01 -16.28
CA ARG A 121 10.15 4.25 -16.15
C ARG A 121 10.34 5.07 -17.41
N LEU A 122 9.25 5.37 -18.09
CA LEU A 122 9.25 6.21 -19.28
C LEU A 122 9.15 7.68 -18.88
N LEU A 123 9.90 8.53 -19.59
CA LEU A 123 9.84 9.98 -19.49
C LEU A 123 9.51 10.57 -20.86
N LEU A 124 8.54 11.48 -20.87
CA LEU A 124 8.18 12.32 -21.99
C LEU A 124 8.48 13.76 -21.60
N ASP A 125 9.35 14.43 -22.37
CA ASP A 125 9.80 15.80 -22.10
C ASP A 125 10.32 15.99 -20.66
N SER A 126 11.11 15.02 -20.20
CA SER A 126 11.66 14.93 -18.83
C SER A 126 10.63 14.76 -17.71
N LYS A 127 9.37 14.49 -18.04
CA LYS A 127 8.31 14.18 -17.07
C LYS A 127 7.97 12.70 -17.11
N MET A 128 7.76 12.09 -15.95
CA MET A 128 7.36 10.69 -15.87
C MET A 128 6.02 10.48 -16.58
N TYR A 129 5.96 9.50 -17.47
CA TYR A 129 4.76 9.09 -18.18
C TYR A 129 4.29 7.74 -17.65
N GLY A 130 3.15 7.71 -16.99
CA GLY A 130 2.58 6.51 -16.41
C GLY A 130 3.35 5.98 -15.20
N GLU A 131 3.02 4.75 -14.79
CA GLU A 131 3.67 4.05 -13.68
C GLU A 131 4.89 3.26 -14.16
N ALA A 132 5.84 3.02 -13.24
CA ALA A 132 6.98 2.17 -13.54
C ALA A 132 6.52 0.70 -13.68
N THR A 133 6.96 0.03 -14.75
CA THR A 133 6.53 -1.33 -15.09
C THR A 133 7.71 -2.21 -15.48
N ARG A 134 7.56 -3.53 -15.38
CA ARG A 134 8.55 -4.49 -15.89
C ARG A 134 8.43 -4.74 -17.40
N SER A 135 7.33 -4.30 -18.01
CA SER A 135 7.13 -4.40 -19.46
C SER A 135 8.11 -3.48 -20.21
N PRO A 136 8.82 -3.96 -21.23
CA PRO A 136 9.65 -3.12 -22.10
C PRO A 136 8.85 -2.34 -23.14
N VAL A 137 7.51 -2.45 -23.13
CA VAL A 137 6.60 -1.81 -24.07
C VAL A 137 5.66 -0.85 -23.33
N PHE A 138 5.58 0.38 -23.84
CA PHE A 138 4.79 1.48 -23.27
C PHE A 138 3.80 2.02 -24.30
N PRO A 139 2.49 1.90 -24.05
CA PRO A 139 1.48 2.59 -24.83
C PRO A 139 1.33 4.02 -24.31
N LEU A 140 1.57 5.01 -25.17
CA LEU A 140 1.27 6.41 -24.95
C LEU A 140 0.00 6.75 -25.71
N THR A 141 -0.86 7.55 -25.08
CA THR A 141 -2.08 8.09 -25.68
C THR A 141 -2.17 9.58 -25.44
N ASN A 142 -2.89 10.27 -26.33
CA ASN A 142 -3.14 11.70 -26.25
C ASN A 142 -1.87 12.56 -26.15
N ILE A 143 -0.83 12.19 -26.89
CA ILE A 143 0.35 13.04 -27.04
C ILE A 143 -0.01 14.23 -27.93
N ASP A 144 0.44 15.43 -27.53
CA ASP A 144 0.19 16.64 -28.29
C ASP A 144 0.98 16.65 -29.60
N ARG A 145 0.54 17.48 -30.56
CA ARG A 145 1.28 17.66 -31.81
C ARG A 145 2.56 18.44 -31.55
N GLY A 146 3.63 18.11 -32.25
CA GLY A 146 4.91 18.82 -32.18
C GLY A 146 6.09 17.90 -31.96
N THR A 147 7.22 18.47 -31.55
CA THR A 147 8.44 17.73 -31.23
C THR A 147 8.47 17.42 -29.74
N HIS A 148 8.71 16.16 -29.42
CA HIS A 148 8.80 15.66 -28.06
C HIS A 148 10.09 14.87 -27.87
N GLN A 149 10.51 14.72 -26.61
CA GLN A 149 11.72 14.00 -26.22
C GLN A 149 11.34 12.78 -25.38
N LEU A 150 11.77 11.59 -25.80
CA LEU A 150 11.60 10.36 -25.04
C LEU A 150 12.89 9.99 -24.33
N SER A 151 12.78 9.57 -23.08
CA SER A 151 13.85 8.84 -22.40
C SER A 151 13.26 7.75 -21.51
N VAL A 152 14.03 6.70 -21.27
CA VAL A 152 13.64 5.59 -20.42
C VAL A 152 14.71 5.38 -19.37
N GLU A 153 14.27 5.10 -18.16
CA GLU A 153 15.12 4.74 -17.04
C GLU A 153 14.83 3.32 -16.59
N ILE A 154 15.86 2.62 -16.13
CA ILE A 154 15.68 1.47 -15.25
C ILE A 154 15.87 1.95 -13.82
N VAL A 155 14.88 1.71 -12.96
CA VAL A 155 14.93 2.00 -11.53
C VAL A 155 14.96 0.72 -10.72
N ASP A 156 15.70 0.74 -9.61
CA ASP A 156 15.75 -0.37 -8.67
C ASP A 156 14.56 -0.37 -7.69
N GLU A 157 14.49 -1.39 -6.85
CA GLU A 157 13.47 -1.55 -5.80
C GLU A 157 13.49 -0.42 -4.74
N PHE A 158 14.58 0.34 -4.67
CA PHE A 158 14.75 1.49 -3.79
C PHE A 158 14.50 2.83 -4.50
N GLY A 159 14.09 2.81 -5.77
CA GLY A 159 13.80 3.99 -6.59
C GLY A 159 15.03 4.70 -7.15
N ARG A 160 16.22 4.11 -7.05
CA ARG A 160 17.47 4.64 -7.62
C ARG A 160 17.54 4.31 -9.11
N VAL A 161 17.98 5.26 -9.92
CA VAL A 161 18.18 5.06 -11.36
C VAL A 161 19.45 4.24 -11.58
N ALA A 162 19.28 3.03 -12.12
CA ALA A 162 20.38 2.12 -12.46
C ALA A 162 21.00 2.48 -13.81
N GLU A 163 20.16 2.81 -14.80
CA GLU A 163 20.56 3.17 -16.17
C GLU A 163 19.52 4.09 -16.81
N ARG A 164 19.92 4.96 -17.75
CA ARG A 164 19.02 5.89 -18.45
C ARG A 164 19.44 6.05 -19.91
N THR A 165 18.46 6.01 -20.82
CA THR A 165 18.72 6.32 -22.24
C THR A 165 19.02 7.80 -22.47
N PRO A 166 19.76 8.14 -23.53
CA PRO A 166 19.75 9.50 -24.06
C PRO A 166 18.32 9.97 -24.38
N ASN A 167 18.12 11.28 -24.41
CA ASN A 167 16.88 11.87 -24.91
C ASN A 167 16.79 11.65 -26.42
N GLN A 168 15.73 10.98 -26.85
CA GLN A 168 15.47 10.67 -28.24
C GLN A 168 14.30 11.53 -28.75
N PRO A 169 14.53 12.45 -29.70
CA PRO A 169 13.47 13.24 -30.30
C PRO A 169 12.52 12.38 -31.15
N PHE A 170 11.25 12.75 -31.17
CA PHE A 170 10.27 12.32 -32.17
C PHE A 170 9.28 13.44 -32.47
N HIS A 171 8.59 13.34 -33.61
CA HIS A 171 7.63 14.34 -34.06
C HIS A 171 6.23 13.74 -34.14
N MET A 172 5.29 14.31 -33.39
CA MET A 172 3.88 13.92 -33.40
C MET A 172 3.08 14.82 -34.34
N MET A 173 2.46 14.22 -35.35
CA MET A 173 1.52 14.89 -36.26
C MET A 173 0.09 14.43 -35.98
N ARG A 174 -0.75 15.37 -35.51
CA ARG A 174 -2.20 15.19 -35.41
C ARG A 174 -2.89 16.01 -36.49
N ILE A 175 -3.96 15.47 -37.09
CA ILE A 175 -4.77 16.25 -38.02
C ILE A 175 -5.69 17.21 -37.26
N SER A 176 -5.80 18.44 -37.74
CA SER A 176 -6.72 19.42 -37.17
C SER A 176 -8.17 19.15 -37.59
N LEU A 177 -9.14 19.71 -36.86
CA LEU A 177 -10.55 19.70 -37.29
C LEU A 177 -10.72 20.38 -38.66
N ALA A 178 -9.98 21.45 -38.93
CA ALA A 178 -9.99 22.12 -40.24
C ALA A 178 -9.50 21.21 -41.37
N GLN A 179 -8.43 20.45 -41.14
CA GLN A 179 -7.95 19.44 -42.11
C GLN A 179 -8.98 18.31 -42.31
N LYS A 180 -9.69 17.89 -41.26
CA LYS A 180 -10.81 16.95 -41.39
C LYS A 180 -11.95 17.54 -42.24
N ARG A 181 -12.30 18.82 -42.06
CA ARG A 181 -13.32 19.51 -42.89
C ARG A 181 -12.89 19.64 -44.35
N LEU A 182 -11.60 19.90 -44.60
CA LEU A 182 -11.07 19.96 -45.97
C LEU A 182 -11.15 18.60 -46.67
N ALA A 183 -10.83 17.52 -45.95
CA ALA A 183 -10.91 16.15 -46.49
C ALA A 183 -12.36 15.68 -46.67
N GLN A 184 -13.26 16.05 -45.75
CA GLN A 184 -14.68 15.71 -45.80
C GLN A 184 -15.54 16.95 -45.47
N PRO A 185 -15.88 17.75 -46.49
CA PRO A 185 -16.66 18.98 -46.34
C PRO A 185 -17.99 18.73 -45.62
N CYS A 186 -18.38 19.67 -44.76
CA CYS A 186 -19.64 19.62 -44.02
C CYS A 186 -20.83 19.81 -44.97
N LYS A 187 -21.75 18.86 -44.99
CA LYS A 187 -23.08 19.03 -45.62
C LYS A 187 -24.05 19.71 -44.66
N THR A 188 -25.17 20.21 -45.17
CA THR A 188 -26.20 20.91 -44.38
C THR A 188 -26.69 20.10 -43.16
N ASP A 189 -26.77 18.78 -43.32
CA ASP A 189 -27.23 17.85 -42.27
C ASP A 189 -26.12 17.45 -41.28
N ASP A 190 -24.84 17.69 -41.61
CA ASP A 190 -23.71 17.35 -40.76
C ASP A 190 -23.51 18.36 -39.62
N TYR A 191 -24.06 19.56 -39.75
CA TYR A 191 -23.92 20.64 -38.79
C TYR A 191 -24.62 20.32 -37.48
N GLY A 192 -23.86 20.30 -36.38
CA GLY A 192 -24.35 19.93 -35.04
C GLY A 192 -24.28 18.44 -34.71
N VAL A 193 -23.97 17.58 -35.68
CA VAL A 193 -23.75 16.15 -35.48
C VAL A 193 -22.26 15.86 -35.38
N ARG A 194 -21.48 16.37 -36.34
CA ARG A 194 -20.02 16.18 -36.40
C ARG A 194 -19.33 17.28 -35.59
N PRO A 195 -18.38 16.97 -34.69
CA PRO A 195 -17.63 17.98 -33.92
C PRO A 195 -16.91 19.01 -34.78
N GLU A 196 -16.49 18.61 -35.98
CA GLU A 196 -15.87 19.46 -36.98
C GLU A 196 -16.85 20.42 -37.69
N CYS A 197 -18.16 20.23 -37.57
CA CYS A 197 -19.21 21.03 -38.22
C CYS A 197 -20.11 21.71 -37.17
N PRO A 198 -19.68 22.81 -36.53
CA PRO A 198 -20.47 23.48 -35.51
C PRO A 198 -21.69 24.19 -36.12
N ILE A 199 -22.83 24.17 -35.43
CA ILE A 199 -24.11 24.78 -35.88
C ILE A 199 -23.96 26.26 -36.27
N LYS A 200 -23.04 26.99 -35.61
CA LYS A 200 -22.75 28.40 -35.89
C LYS A 200 -22.29 28.66 -37.33
N ASP A 201 -21.70 27.67 -37.98
CA ASP A 201 -21.17 27.76 -39.34
C ASP A 201 -22.18 27.24 -40.38
N LYS A 202 -23.39 26.81 -39.98
CA LYS A 202 -24.39 26.27 -40.91
C LYS A 202 -24.82 27.38 -41.87
N PRO A 203 -24.71 27.18 -43.20
CA PRO A 203 -25.19 28.17 -44.15
C PRO A 203 -26.71 28.38 -44.00
N PRO A 204 -27.22 29.60 -44.20
CA PRO A 204 -28.64 29.87 -44.13
C PRO A 204 -29.38 29.05 -45.18
N GLU A 205 -30.51 28.46 -44.79
CA GLU A 205 -31.35 27.69 -45.71
C GLU A 205 -31.89 28.63 -46.79
N GLU A 206 -31.62 28.32 -48.06
CA GLU A 206 -32.23 29.04 -49.17
C GLU A 206 -33.73 28.78 -49.12
N LYS A 207 -34.50 29.83 -48.79
CA LYS A 207 -35.95 29.81 -48.93
C LYS A 207 -36.24 29.65 -50.40
N SER A 208 -36.58 28.44 -50.83
CA SER A 208 -37.06 28.21 -52.19
C SER A 208 -38.29 29.10 -52.40
N SER A 209 -38.12 30.11 -53.23
CA SER A 209 -39.22 30.94 -53.69
C SER A 209 -40.06 30.07 -54.61
N PHE A 210 -41.03 29.37 -54.02
CA PHE A 210 -42.14 28.78 -54.74
C PHE A 210 -42.96 29.93 -55.31
N LEU A 211 -42.52 30.49 -56.44
CA LEU A 211 -43.39 31.26 -57.30
C LEU A 211 -44.27 30.24 -58.03
N PRO A 212 -45.59 30.19 -57.76
CA PRO A 212 -46.47 29.42 -58.60
C PRO A 212 -46.43 30.10 -59.98
N PHE A 213 -45.99 29.36 -61.00
CA PHE A 213 -46.05 29.80 -62.38
C PHE A 213 -47.52 30.14 -62.71
N LEU A 214 -47.79 31.42 -62.96
CA LEU A 214 -49.05 31.91 -63.53
C LEU A 214 -49.03 31.78 -65.05
#